data_AF-A0A9X2ER11-F1
#
_entry.id   AF-A0A9X2ER11-F1
#
_cell.length_a   1.000
_cell.length_b   1.000
_cell.length_c   1.000
_cell.angle_alpha   90.00
_cell.angle_beta   90.00
_cell.angle_gamma   90.00
#
_symmetry.space_group_name_H-M   'P 1'
#
loop_
_entity.id
_entity.type
_entity.pdbx_description
1 polymer ?
#
loop_
_entity_poly.entity_id
_entity_poly.type
_entity_poly.pdbx_seq_one_letter_code
_entity_poly.pdbx_strand_id
1 'polypeptide(L)'
;MAQLYGHKWTSQYALYDSEQGERNGAYGEDFMLWARKTRSLSDKDWARGMETLEHRNIEAARNGETSWPPNYAEFLGLCLPAPGSAAHKEFEPLALPDKGVQERARQCGEGELAKMRGLFQ
;
A
#
# COMPACT_ATOMS: atom_id res chain seq x y z
N MET A 1 25.16 10.49 -24.37
CA MET A 1 24.27 9.32 -24.15
C MET A 1 24.83 8.49 -23.01
N ALA A 2 24.20 8.51 -21.84
CA ALA A 2 24.62 7.71 -20.70
C ALA A 2 24.18 6.26 -20.90
N GLN A 3 25.13 5.33 -21.00
CA GLN A 3 24.84 3.90 -21.00
C GLN A 3 24.61 3.45 -19.55
N LEU A 4 23.35 3.35 -19.15
CA LEU A 4 23.02 2.57 -17.95
C LEU A 4 23.00 1.09 -18.34
N TYR A 5 23.90 0.30 -17.75
CA TYR A 5 23.91 -1.17 -17.83
C TYR A 5 24.06 -1.80 -19.23
N GLY A 6 24.71 -1.12 -20.18
CA GLY A 6 25.08 -1.71 -21.48
C GLY A 6 23.96 -1.77 -22.54
N HIS A 7 22.77 -1.28 -22.22
CA HIS A 7 21.69 -1.10 -23.20
C HIS A 7 21.59 0.36 -23.66
N LYS A 8 21.31 0.57 -24.95
CA LYS A 8 20.99 1.91 -25.48
C LYS A 8 19.57 2.27 -25.04
N TRP A 9 19.46 2.98 -23.92
CA TRP A 9 18.19 3.53 -23.49
C TRP A 9 17.85 4.79 -24.29
N THR A 10 16.59 4.91 -24.70
CA THR A 10 16.02 6.11 -25.28
C THR A 10 14.87 6.55 -24.40
N SER A 11 14.91 7.81 -23.94
CA SER A 11 13.83 8.38 -23.15
C SER A 11 12.56 8.43 -23.97
N GLN A 12 11.43 7.98 -23.41
CA GLN A 12 10.11 8.23 -24.01
C GLN A 12 9.74 9.72 -23.94
N TYR A 13 10.42 10.49 -23.10
CA TYR A 13 10.22 11.93 -22.95
C TYR A 13 11.37 12.68 -23.65
N ALA A 14 11.08 13.16 -24.85
CA ALA A 14 12.01 13.93 -25.69
C ALA A 14 12.49 15.25 -25.04
N LEU A 15 11.83 15.70 -23.97
CA LEU A 15 12.13 16.96 -23.29
C LEU A 15 13.53 16.98 -22.66
N TYR A 16 14.01 15.84 -22.17
CA TYR A 16 15.28 15.74 -21.44
C TYR A 16 16.52 15.58 -22.34
N ASP A 17 16.33 15.30 -23.63
CA ASP A 17 17.39 15.17 -24.64
C ASP A 17 17.50 16.41 -25.55
N SER A 18 16.69 17.45 -25.31
CA SER A 18 16.68 18.68 -26.12
C SER A 18 17.49 19.81 -25.49
N GLU A 19 18.30 20.52 -26.28
CA GLU A 19 19.06 21.73 -25.88
C GLU A 19 18.18 22.83 -25.24
N GLN A 20 16.86 22.73 -25.35
CA GLN A 20 15.89 23.65 -24.75
C GLN A 20 15.69 23.44 -23.24
N GLY A 21 15.96 22.25 -22.70
CA GLY A 21 15.87 21.98 -21.26
C GLY A 21 16.96 22.69 -20.44
N GLU A 22 18.15 22.87 -21.00
CA GLU A 22 19.30 23.50 -20.32
C GLU A 22 19.16 25.03 -20.17
N ARG A 23 18.41 25.69 -21.05
CA ARG A 23 18.42 27.16 -21.14
C ARG A 23 17.46 27.90 -20.21
N ASN A 24 16.41 27.24 -19.72
CA ASN A 24 15.33 27.98 -19.06
C ASN A 24 15.36 27.95 -17.53
N GLY A 25 16.18 27.13 -16.88
CA GLY A 25 16.12 26.94 -15.41
C GLY A 25 14.73 26.54 -14.89
N ALA A 26 13.80 26.28 -15.80
CA ALA A 26 12.43 25.94 -15.56
C ALA A 26 12.38 24.43 -15.68
N TYR A 27 12.27 23.79 -14.53
CA TYR A 27 11.95 22.37 -14.50
C TYR A 27 10.68 22.14 -15.33
N GLY A 28 10.71 21.12 -16.20
CA GLY A 28 9.53 20.76 -17.00
C GLY A 28 8.31 20.52 -16.11
N GLU A 29 7.11 20.73 -16.66
CA GLU A 29 5.86 20.53 -15.91
C GLU A 29 5.79 19.14 -15.26
N ASP A 30 6.32 18.12 -15.94
CA ASP A 30 6.43 16.76 -15.45
C ASP A 30 7.34 16.65 -14.21
N PHE A 31 8.51 17.30 -14.21
CA PHE A 31 9.38 17.32 -13.03
C PHE A 31 8.67 17.99 -11.84
N MET A 32 8.01 19.13 -12.09
CA MET A 32 7.27 19.84 -11.05
C MET A 32 6.10 19.00 -10.52
N LEU A 33 5.45 18.22 -11.39
CA LEU A 33 4.43 17.27 -10.99
C LEU A 33 5.02 16.18 -10.10
N TRP A 34 6.14 15.58 -10.50
CA TRP A 34 6.84 14.58 -9.69
C TRP A 34 7.20 15.14 -8.31
N ALA A 35 7.84 16.30 -8.25
CA ALA A 35 8.19 16.96 -6.99
C ALA A 35 6.97 17.22 -6.10
N ARG A 36 5.83 17.61 -6.67
CA ARG A 36 4.57 17.80 -5.93
C ARG A 36 4.00 16.48 -5.43
N LYS A 37 4.04 15.42 -6.25
CA LYS A 37 3.45 14.11 -5.93
C LYS A 37 4.27 13.32 -4.91
N THR A 38 5.59 13.51 -4.91
CA THR A 38 6.51 12.84 -3.98
C THR A 38 6.84 13.65 -2.73
N ARG A 39 6.34 14.89 -2.63
CA ARG A 39 6.56 15.80 -1.49
C ARG A 39 6.20 15.18 -0.13
N SER A 40 5.22 14.29 -0.08
CA SER A 40 4.76 13.67 1.17
C SER A 40 5.64 12.50 1.64
N LEU A 41 6.59 12.06 0.82
CA LEU A 41 7.47 10.95 1.16
C LEU A 41 8.55 11.40 2.13
N SER A 42 8.81 10.58 3.15
CA SER A 42 9.99 10.76 3.99
C SER A 42 11.25 10.27 3.28
N ASP A 43 12.43 10.70 3.74
CA ASP A 43 13.72 10.20 3.22
C ASP A 43 13.82 8.68 3.27
N LYS A 44 13.19 8.04 4.27
CA LYS A 44 13.15 6.58 4.41
C LYS A 44 12.29 5.91 3.34
N ASP A 45 11.14 6.50 3.00
CA ASP A 45 10.25 5.97 1.96
C ASP A 45 10.85 6.19 0.57
N TRP A 46 11.58 7.29 0.39
CA TRP A 46 12.40 7.54 -0.79
C TRP A 46 13.50 6.51 -0.98
N ALA A 47 14.28 6.24 0.08
CA ALA A 47 15.34 5.24 0.04
C ALA A 47 14.80 3.85 -0.32
N ARG A 48 13.68 3.44 0.30
CA ARG A 48 12.99 2.18 -0.02
C ARG A 48 12.54 2.12 -1.47
N GLY A 49 11.91 3.20 -1.95
CA GLY A 49 11.45 3.30 -3.33
C GLY A 49 12.59 3.12 -4.32
N MET A 50 13.71 3.82 -4.10
CA MET A 50 14.90 3.73 -4.93
C MET A 50 15.55 2.33 -4.92
N GLU A 51 15.70 1.72 -3.75
CA GLU A 51 16.26 0.36 -3.63
C GLU A 51 15.41 -0.66 -4.40
N THR A 52 14.08 -0.62 -4.21
CA THR A 52 13.15 -1.52 -4.90
C THR A 52 13.16 -1.29 -6.41
N LEU A 53 13.30 -0.04 -6.81
CA LEU A 53 13.36 0.38 -8.19
C LEU A 53 14.62 -0.13 -8.89
N GLU A 54 15.78 -0.02 -8.24
CA GLU A 54 17.06 -0.54 -8.76
C GLU A 54 17.00 -2.06 -8.93
N HIS A 55 16.43 -2.78 -7.95
CA HIS A 55 16.26 -4.23 -8.04
C HIS A 55 15.39 -4.63 -9.24
N ARG A 56 14.24 -3.95 -9.42
CA ARG A 56 13.36 -4.18 -10.57
C ARG A 56 14.04 -3.90 -11.90
N ASN A 57 14.87 -2.85 -11.96
CA ASN A 57 15.58 -2.51 -13.20
C ASN A 57 16.62 -3.59 -13.57
N ILE A 58 17.32 -4.15 -12.58
CA ILE A 58 18.24 -5.28 -12.80
C ILE A 58 17.49 -6.50 -13.35
N GLU A 59 16.30 -6.80 -12.83
CA GLU A 59 15.46 -7.91 -13.31
C GLU A 59 14.90 -7.64 -14.72
N ALA A 60 14.39 -6.43 -14.97
CA ALA A 60 13.87 -6.03 -16.28
C ALA A 60 14.95 -6.10 -17.37
N ALA A 61 16.17 -5.62 -17.07
CA ALA A 61 17.31 -5.72 -17.98
C ALA A 61 17.68 -7.17 -18.31
N ARG A 62 17.57 -8.09 -17.34
CA ARG A 62 17.78 -9.54 -17.58
C ARG A 62 16.69 -10.15 -18.45
N ASN A 63 15.46 -9.69 -18.30
CA ASN A 63 14.29 -10.21 -19.03
C ASN A 63 14.07 -9.53 -20.40
N GLY A 64 14.88 -8.51 -20.74
CA GLY A 64 14.72 -7.73 -21.97
C GLY A 64 13.51 -6.80 -21.96
N GLU A 65 12.92 -6.54 -20.79
CA GLU A 65 11.82 -5.61 -20.63
C GLU A 65 12.32 -4.16 -20.70
N THR A 66 11.65 -3.36 -21.52
CA THR A 66 11.97 -1.93 -21.74
C THR A 66 11.02 -0.97 -21.04
N SER A 67 10.12 -1.47 -20.18
CA SER A 67 9.20 -0.62 -19.42
C SER A 67 9.94 0.10 -18.29
N TRP A 68 10.68 1.14 -18.69
CA TRP A 68 11.45 2.01 -17.81
C TRP A 68 11.51 3.42 -18.41
N PRO A 69 11.38 4.48 -17.59
CA PRO A 69 11.17 4.53 -16.14
C PRO A 69 9.71 4.28 -15.71
N PRO A 70 9.45 3.97 -14.43
CA PRO A 70 8.09 3.92 -13.90
C PRO A 70 7.43 5.30 -13.97
N ASN A 71 6.10 5.31 -13.97
CA ASN A 71 5.36 6.55 -13.73
C ASN A 71 5.36 6.93 -12.23
N TYR A 72 4.94 8.15 -11.90
CA TYR A 72 4.98 8.63 -10.52
C TYR A 72 4.08 7.81 -9.57
N ALA A 73 2.99 7.22 -10.07
CA ALA A 73 2.07 6.42 -9.26
C ALA A 73 2.67 5.05 -8.92
N GLU A 74 3.34 4.43 -9.89
CA GLU A 74 4.13 3.21 -9.70
C GLU A 74 5.24 3.45 -8.69
N PHE A 75 5.99 4.54 -8.83
CA PHE A 75 7.06 4.89 -7.90
C PHE A 75 6.54 5.11 -6.47
N LEU A 76 5.42 5.81 -6.29
CA LEU A 76 4.78 5.96 -4.98
C LEU A 76 4.39 4.60 -4.37
N GLY A 77 3.93 3.65 -5.19
CA GLY A 77 3.65 2.29 -4.74
C GLY A 77 4.89 1.54 -4.22
N LEU A 78 6.08 1.82 -4.78
CA LEU A 78 7.35 1.25 -4.32
C LEU A 78 7.85 1.88 -3.01
N CYS A 79 7.55 3.16 -2.79
CA CYS A 79 7.94 3.87 -1.58
C CYS A 79 7.16 3.41 -0.34
N LEU A 80 5.89 3.02 -0.52
CA LEU A 80 5.04 2.59 0.57
C LEU A 80 5.42 1.19 1.07
N PRO A 81 5.34 0.92 2.39
CA PRO A 81 5.54 -0.43 2.90
C PRO A 81 4.48 -1.36 2.28
N ALA A 82 4.90 -2.60 1.99
CA ALA A 82 3.96 -3.61 1.52
C ALA A 82 2.77 -3.67 2.50
N PRO A 83 1.52 -3.66 2.01
CA PRO A 83 0.37 -3.79 2.89
C PRO A 83 0.56 -5.06 3.70
N GLY A 84 0.65 -4.92 5.02
CA GLY A 84 0.79 -6.05 5.93
C GLY A 84 -0.33 -7.03 5.61
N SER A 85 0.03 -8.29 5.36
CA SER A 85 -0.95 -9.35 5.15
C SER A 85 -1.78 -9.47 6.42
N ALA A 86 -2.97 -8.87 6.44
CA ALA A 86 -3.98 -9.11 7.46
C ALA A 86 -4.72 -10.45 7.20
N ALA A 87 -4.06 -11.42 6.56
CA ALA A 87 -4.69 -12.67 6.14
C ALA A 87 -5.12 -13.57 7.32
N HIS A 88 -4.57 -13.35 8.52
CA HIS A 88 -4.91 -14.15 9.69
C HIS A 88 -5.12 -13.26 10.91
N LYS A 89 -6.31 -12.66 11.02
CA LYS A 89 -6.83 -12.36 12.36
C LYS A 89 -7.22 -13.69 12.95
N GLU A 90 -6.50 -14.16 13.97
CA GLU A 90 -6.90 -15.34 14.73
C GLU A 90 -8.33 -15.10 15.20
N PHE A 91 -9.27 -15.92 14.72
CA PHE A 91 -10.62 -15.90 15.23
C PHE A 91 -10.55 -16.47 16.65
N GLU A 92 -11.03 -15.72 17.63
CA GLU A 92 -11.28 -16.28 18.96
C GLU A 92 -12.18 -17.51 18.76
N PRO A 93 -11.77 -18.71 19.23
CA PRO A 93 -12.60 -19.88 19.10
C PRO A 93 -13.94 -19.57 19.78
N LEU A 94 -15.05 -19.72 19.04
CA LEU A 94 -16.39 -19.68 19.63
C LEU A 94 -16.43 -20.77 20.70
N ALA A 95 -16.20 -20.39 21.96
CA ALA A 95 -16.40 -21.28 23.07
C ALA A 95 -17.88 -21.66 23.07
N LEU A 96 -18.16 -22.97 23.01
CA LEU A 96 -19.52 -23.46 23.24
C LEU A 96 -19.99 -22.90 24.59
N PRO A 97 -21.12 -22.17 24.65
CA PRO A 97 -21.59 -21.60 25.90
C PRO A 97 -21.80 -22.73 26.92
N ASP A 98 -21.30 -22.51 28.13
CA ASP A 98 -21.44 -23.47 29.23
C ASP A 98 -22.95 -23.72 29.49
N LYS A 99 -23.41 -24.93 29.16
CA LYS A 99 -24.80 -25.36 29.32
C LYS A 99 -25.30 -25.17 30.76
N GLY A 100 -24.41 -25.27 31.75
CA GLY A 100 -24.77 -25.06 33.15
C GLY A 100 -25.03 -23.60 33.52
N VAL A 101 -24.40 -22.64 32.83
CA VAL A 101 -24.69 -21.20 32.99
C VAL A 101 -25.99 -20.84 32.26
N GLN A 102 -26.21 -21.43 31.09
CA GLN A 102 -27.41 -21.20 30.28
C GLN A 102 -28.68 -21.71 30.98
N GLU A 103 -28.64 -22.90 31.60
CA GLU A 103 -29.80 -23.46 32.31
C GLU A 103 -30.13 -22.65 33.58
N ARG A 104 -29.11 -22.15 34.29
CA ARG A 104 -29.29 -21.27 35.46
C ARG A 104 -29.92 -19.93 35.07
N ALA A 105 -29.45 -19.31 33.99
CA ALA A 105 -30.06 -18.10 33.45
C ALA A 105 -31.52 -18.32 33.04
N ARG A 106 -31.83 -19.48 32.46
CA ARG A 106 -33.21 -19.85 32.09
C ARG A 106 -34.12 -19.96 33.30
N GLN A 107 -33.68 -20.65 34.35
CA GLN A 107 -34.45 -20.82 35.59
C GLN A 107 -34.67 -19.47 36.31
N CYS A 108 -33.66 -18.59 36.36
CA CYS A 108 -33.82 -17.24 36.90
C CYS A 108 -34.85 -16.44 36.09
N GLY A 109 -34.77 -16.49 34.75
CA GLY A 109 -35.71 -15.82 33.86
C GLY A 109 -37.14 -16.33 34.00
N GLU A 110 -37.34 -17.64 34.12
CA GLU A 110 -38.65 -18.24 34.39
C GLU A 110 -39.24 -17.73 35.72
N GLY A 111 -38.42 -17.60 36.77
CA GLY A 111 -38.84 -17.05 38.06
C GLY A 111 -39.22 -15.57 38.01
N GLU A 112 -38.48 -14.74 37.27
CA GLU A 112 -38.81 -13.32 37.08
C GLU A 112 -40.06 -13.12 36.23
N LEU A 113 -40.23 -13.91 35.17
CA LEU A 113 -41.44 -13.89 34.35
C LEU A 113 -42.69 -14.30 35.14
N ALA A 114 -42.56 -15.28 36.05
CA ALA A 114 -43.64 -15.66 36.94
C ALA A 114 -44.03 -14.51 37.90
N LYS A 115 -43.04 -13.80 38.46
CA LYS A 115 -43.27 -12.61 39.29
C LYS A 115 -43.95 -11.49 38.50
N MET A 116 -43.51 -11.21 37.28
CA MET A 116 -44.12 -10.19 36.44
C MET A 116 -45.55 -10.55 36.06
N ARG A 117 -45.85 -11.81 35.74
CA ARG A 117 -47.22 -12.26 35.47
C ARG A 117 -48.16 -12.06 36.65
N GLY A 118 -47.67 -12.22 37.88
CA GLY A 118 -48.45 -11.97 39.10
C GLY A 118 -48.75 -10.48 39.37
N LEU A 119 -48.07 -9.54 38.70
CA LEU A 119 -48.34 -8.10 38.81
C LEU A 119 -49.46 -7.61 37.88
N PHE A 120 -49.90 -8.46 36.94
CA PHE A 120 -50.96 -8.14 35.97
C PHE A 120 -52.26 -8.93 36.21
N GLN A 121 -52.41 -9.56 37.39
CA GLN A 121 -53.68 -10.11 37.91
C GLN A 121 -54.24 -9.17 38.98
#